data_AF-A0A1Y1LX44-F1
#
_entry.id   AF-A0A1Y1LX44-F1
#
_cell.length_a   1.000
_cell.length_b   1.000
_cell.length_c   1.000
_cell.angle_alpha   90.00
_cell.angle_beta   90.00
_cell.angle_gamma   90.00
#
_symmetry.space_group_name_H-M   'P 1'
#
loop_
_entity.id
_entity.type
_entity.pdbx_description
1 polymer ?
#
loop_
_entity_poly.entity_id
_entity_poly.type
_entity_poly.pdbx_seq_one_letter_code
_entity_poly.pdbx_strand_id
1 'polypeptide(L)'
;QPTLRALGAQKEVSWSAISPGWYADYVYPARQRYLVDIGEMWPQNYKDKEFTLYGKGSQLVNFTSVRDTARATITLLQHDRHEWDEYTYISGEQRTWKQLGEFITARDPEYTVKSKSLASSIRQYVARESEASTTAAIFEIWGHSESLTFPWEKVQRHREKFFQGLKFRTIAELVDEAAAAPASFP
;
A
#
# COMPACT_ATOMS: atom_id res chain seq x y z
N GLN A 1 21.48 16.04 11.78
CA GLN A 1 22.31 14.85 12.06
C GLN A 1 23.49 14.81 11.09
N PRO A 2 24.74 15.01 11.55
CA PRO A 2 25.95 15.02 10.71
C PRO A 2 26.22 13.68 10.01
N THR A 3 25.96 12.56 10.71
CA THR A 3 26.16 11.21 10.20
C THR A 3 25.28 10.89 8.99
N LEU A 4 23.99 11.24 9.01
CA LEU A 4 23.10 11.04 7.85
C LEU A 4 23.55 11.85 6.64
N ARG A 5 24.08 13.07 6.83
CA ARG A 5 24.61 13.87 5.73
C ARG A 5 25.89 13.27 5.15
N ALA A 6 26.80 12.78 6.01
CA ALA A 6 28.02 12.11 5.57
C ALA A 6 27.70 10.81 4.81
N LEU A 7 26.78 9.99 5.33
CA LEU A 7 26.33 8.76 4.69
C LEU A 7 25.53 9.02 3.40
N GLY A 8 24.82 10.15 3.28
CA GLY A 8 24.15 10.53 2.04
C GLY A 8 25.08 11.08 0.96
N ALA A 9 26.23 11.66 1.36
CA ALA A 9 27.20 12.25 0.43
C ALA A 9 28.18 11.24 -0.16
N GLN A 10 28.41 10.11 0.51
CA GLN A 10 29.33 9.06 0.06
C GLN A 10 28.82 8.36 -1.22
N LYS A 11 29.75 7.77 -1.98
CA LYS A 11 29.50 7.13 -3.29
C LYS A 11 30.02 5.69 -3.38
N GLU A 12 30.48 5.14 -2.27
CA GLU A 12 31.03 3.77 -2.19
C GLU A 12 29.91 2.71 -2.25
N VAL A 13 28.70 3.09 -1.82
CA VAL A 13 27.49 2.24 -1.87
C VAL A 13 26.43 2.87 -2.78
N SER A 14 26.02 2.15 -3.82
CA SER A 14 24.82 2.47 -4.59
C SER A 14 23.58 1.98 -3.86
N TRP A 15 22.51 2.76 -3.87
CA TRP A 15 21.27 2.39 -3.20
C TRP A 15 20.05 2.94 -3.95
N SER A 16 18.91 2.30 -3.72
CA SER A 16 17.59 2.79 -4.12
C SER A 16 16.56 2.31 -3.10
N ALA A 17 15.69 3.22 -2.65
CA ALA A 17 14.54 2.91 -1.83
C ALA A 17 13.33 2.61 -2.73
N ILE A 18 13.00 1.33 -2.87
CA ILE A 18 11.80 0.91 -3.59
C ILE A 18 10.57 1.30 -2.76
N SER A 19 9.69 2.10 -3.37
CA SER A 19 8.51 2.66 -2.73
C SER A 19 7.25 2.04 -3.37
N PRO A 20 6.67 0.98 -2.77
CA PRO A 20 5.54 0.24 -3.35
C PRO A 20 4.16 0.79 -2.97
N GLY A 21 4.09 1.74 -2.04
CA GLY A 21 2.83 2.22 -1.49
C GLY A 21 2.21 1.15 -0.58
N TRP A 22 0.89 1.03 -0.60
CA TRP A 22 0.18 -0.02 0.13
C TRP A 22 0.26 -1.36 -0.60
N TYR A 23 0.49 -2.42 0.16
CA TYR A 23 0.35 -3.76 -0.40
C TYR A 23 -1.11 -4.07 -0.70
N ALA A 24 -1.41 -4.24 -1.98
CA ALA A 24 -2.76 -4.51 -2.45
C ALA A 24 -3.30 -5.85 -1.92
N ASP A 25 -2.43 -6.80 -1.55
CA ASP A 25 -2.78 -8.14 -1.07
C ASP A 25 -3.67 -8.14 0.19
N TYR A 26 -3.77 -7.01 0.91
CA TYR A 26 -4.71 -6.89 2.03
C TYR A 26 -6.19 -6.88 1.60
N VAL A 27 -6.49 -6.75 0.29
CA VAL A 27 -7.86 -6.87 -0.26
C VAL A 27 -8.38 -8.30 -0.31
N TYR A 28 -7.57 -9.30 0.06
CA TYR A 28 -8.02 -10.68 0.29
C TYR A 28 -8.00 -11.08 1.78
N PRO A 29 -8.84 -12.07 2.16
CA PRO A 29 -8.78 -12.68 3.48
C PRO A 29 -7.38 -13.21 3.81
N ALA A 30 -7.00 -13.20 5.09
CA ALA A 30 -5.69 -13.63 5.57
C ALA A 30 -5.24 -15.01 5.05
N ARG A 31 -6.17 -15.95 4.88
CA ARG A 31 -5.88 -17.31 4.37
C ARG A 31 -5.42 -17.37 2.90
N GLN A 32 -5.59 -16.28 2.13
CA GLN A 32 -5.28 -16.21 0.69
C GLN A 32 -4.11 -15.26 0.40
N ARG A 33 -3.35 -14.85 1.42
CA ARG A 33 -2.20 -13.97 1.26
C ARG A 33 -1.02 -14.45 2.09
N TYR A 34 0.18 -14.09 1.66
CA TYR A 34 1.43 -14.34 2.42
C TYR A 34 1.65 -13.31 3.55
N LEU A 35 0.84 -12.25 3.58
CA LEU A 35 0.93 -11.20 4.58
C LEU A 35 0.15 -11.57 5.85
N VAL A 36 0.77 -11.32 7.00
CA VAL A 36 0.14 -11.51 8.30
C VAL A 36 -1.13 -10.67 8.41
N ASP A 37 -2.04 -11.04 9.30
CA ASP A 37 -3.16 -10.16 9.62
C ASP A 37 -2.70 -8.97 10.47
N ILE A 38 -2.96 -7.76 9.99
CA ILE A 38 -2.61 -6.50 10.66
C ILE A 38 -3.82 -5.85 11.33
N GLY A 39 -4.98 -6.52 11.33
CA GLY A 39 -6.20 -6.06 12.00
C GLY A 39 -6.59 -4.65 11.58
N GLU A 40 -6.84 -3.78 12.56
CA GLU A 40 -7.34 -2.41 12.36
C GLU A 40 -6.36 -1.47 11.63
N MET A 41 -5.12 -1.90 11.38
CA MET A 41 -4.18 -1.14 10.55
C MET A 41 -4.60 -1.12 9.06
N TRP A 42 -5.42 -2.09 8.64
CA TRP A 42 -6.05 -2.11 7.31
C TRP A 42 -7.53 -1.72 7.44
N PRO A 43 -8.10 -0.88 6.55
CA PRO A 43 -9.48 -0.43 6.66
C PRO A 43 -10.53 -1.55 6.53
N GLN A 44 -10.21 -2.71 5.96
CA GLN A 44 -11.16 -3.80 5.76
C GLN A 44 -11.08 -4.84 6.88
N ASN A 45 -12.17 -5.01 7.62
CA ASN A 45 -12.36 -6.11 8.57
C ASN A 45 -13.18 -7.23 7.92
N TYR A 46 -12.54 -8.38 7.69
CA TYR A 46 -13.17 -9.54 7.05
C TYR A 46 -14.17 -10.27 7.95
N LYS A 47 -13.94 -10.26 9.26
CA LYS A 47 -14.76 -10.98 10.23
C LYS A 47 -16.10 -10.29 10.39
N ASP A 48 -16.05 -8.98 10.60
CA ASP A 48 -17.23 -8.16 10.90
C ASP A 48 -17.83 -7.53 9.63
N LYS A 49 -17.22 -7.79 8.46
CA LYS A 49 -17.64 -7.26 7.16
C LYS A 49 -17.82 -5.75 7.22
N GLU A 50 -16.76 -5.07 7.63
CA GLU A 50 -16.79 -3.64 7.82
C GLU A 50 -15.59 -2.98 7.14
N PHE A 51 -15.86 -1.93 6.37
CA PHE A 51 -14.84 -1.08 5.77
C PHE A 51 -14.79 0.27 6.49
N THR A 52 -13.62 0.63 7.00
CA THR A 52 -13.38 1.92 7.66
C THR A 52 -13.01 2.97 6.63
N LEU A 53 -13.89 3.94 6.42
CA LEU A 53 -13.65 5.10 5.57
C LEU A 53 -13.03 6.25 6.40
N TYR A 54 -11.84 6.69 5.99
CA TYR A 54 -11.14 7.80 6.62
C TYR A 54 -11.69 9.14 6.12
N GLY A 55 -12.46 9.84 6.97
CA GLY A 55 -13.03 11.14 6.62
C GLY A 55 -13.94 11.05 5.40
N LYS A 56 -13.68 11.87 4.36
CA LYS A 56 -14.41 11.80 3.08
C LYS A 56 -13.88 10.70 2.14
N GLY A 57 -12.75 10.07 2.50
CA GLY A 57 -12.08 9.06 1.70
C GLY A 57 -11.59 9.56 0.33
N SER A 58 -11.37 10.87 0.17
CA SER A 58 -10.92 11.47 -1.09
C SER A 58 -9.41 11.39 -1.30
N GLN A 59 -8.66 10.96 -0.29
CA GLN A 59 -7.21 10.83 -0.32
C GLN A 59 -6.83 9.73 -1.30
N LEU A 60 -5.90 10.03 -2.22
CA LEU A 60 -5.36 9.05 -3.15
C LEU A 60 -4.33 8.16 -2.47
N VAL A 61 -4.32 6.90 -2.90
CA VAL A 61 -3.43 5.86 -2.38
C VAL A 61 -2.89 5.06 -3.54
N ASN A 62 -1.58 4.79 -3.51
CA ASN A 62 -0.92 3.89 -4.45
C ASN A 62 -0.89 2.48 -3.90
N PHE A 63 -1.29 1.53 -4.75
CA PHE A 63 -1.33 0.11 -4.43
C PHE A 63 -0.39 -0.68 -5.35
N THR A 64 0.31 -1.65 -4.77
CA THR A 64 1.16 -2.62 -5.49
C THR A 64 1.03 -3.97 -4.81
N SER A 65 0.99 -5.07 -5.57
CA SER A 65 1.09 -6.39 -4.93
C SER A 65 2.51 -6.67 -4.40
N VAL A 66 2.62 -7.50 -3.36
CA VAL A 66 3.93 -7.95 -2.84
C VAL A 66 4.74 -8.63 -3.94
N ARG A 67 4.07 -9.47 -4.75
CA ARG A 67 4.73 -10.20 -5.84
C ARG A 67 5.19 -9.30 -6.97
N ASP A 68 4.43 -8.27 -7.33
CA ASP A 68 4.88 -7.31 -8.34
C ASP A 68 6.01 -6.43 -7.79
N THR A 69 6.00 -6.13 -6.49
CA THR A 69 7.11 -5.46 -5.80
C THR A 69 8.38 -6.31 -5.84
N ALA A 70 8.28 -7.62 -5.57
CA ALA A 70 9.42 -8.53 -5.66
C ALA A 70 9.97 -8.63 -7.09
N ARG A 71 9.09 -8.77 -8.09
CA ARG A 71 9.49 -8.78 -9.51
C ARG A 71 10.17 -7.48 -9.91
N ALA A 72 9.59 -6.33 -9.54
CA ALA A 72 10.18 -5.02 -9.80
C ALA A 72 11.55 -4.87 -9.11
N THR A 73 11.71 -5.38 -7.89
CA THR A 73 13.00 -5.38 -7.19
C THR A 73 14.04 -6.17 -7.98
N ILE A 74 13.72 -7.39 -8.42
CA ILE A 74 14.62 -8.21 -9.22
C ILE A 74 14.95 -7.52 -10.56
N THR A 75 13.96 -6.93 -11.23
CA THR A 75 14.17 -6.18 -12.46
C THR A 75 15.07 -4.97 -12.24
N LEU A 76 14.87 -4.19 -11.16
CA LEU A 76 15.74 -3.04 -10.84
C LEU A 76 17.20 -3.46 -10.67
N LEU A 77 17.44 -4.61 -10.02
CA LEU A 77 18.77 -5.18 -9.82
C LEU A 77 19.47 -5.60 -11.13
N GLN A 78 18.74 -5.72 -12.23
CA GLN A 78 19.32 -6.01 -13.55
C GLN A 78 19.83 -4.75 -14.28
N HIS A 79 19.43 -3.56 -13.84
CA HIS A 79 19.93 -2.29 -14.37
C HIS A 79 21.30 -1.93 -13.76
N ASP A 80 22.04 -1.05 -14.44
CA ASP A 80 23.26 -0.50 -13.86
C ASP A 80 22.91 0.25 -12.56
N ARG A 81 23.57 -0.13 -11.46
CA ARG A 81 23.41 0.49 -10.14
C ARG A 81 23.71 1.99 -10.12
N HIS A 82 24.42 2.50 -11.13
CA HIS A 82 24.71 3.92 -11.28
C HIS A 82 23.55 4.71 -11.93
N GLU A 83 22.56 4.02 -12.50
CA GLU A 83 21.36 4.61 -13.09
C GLU A 83 20.16 4.65 -12.14
N TRP A 84 20.25 3.96 -11.01
CA TRP A 84 19.18 3.90 -10.01
C TRP A 84 18.89 5.28 -9.44
N ASP A 85 17.60 5.61 -9.37
CA ASP A 85 17.14 6.78 -8.64
C ASP A 85 17.09 6.45 -7.14
N GLU A 86 17.40 7.42 -6.28
CA GLU A 86 17.36 7.25 -4.81
C GLU A 86 16.01 6.70 -4.31
N TYR A 87 14.92 7.13 -4.94
CA TYR A 87 13.57 6.66 -4.63
C TYR A 87 12.91 6.15 -5.89
N THR A 88 12.69 4.84 -5.95
CA THR A 88 12.04 4.17 -7.08
C THR A 88 10.59 3.85 -6.74
N TYR A 89 9.67 4.70 -7.19
CA TYR A 89 8.22 4.50 -7.03
C TYR A 89 7.68 3.47 -8.01
N ILE A 90 6.90 2.52 -7.48
CA ILE A 90 6.14 1.55 -8.25
C ILE A 90 4.69 1.55 -7.77
N SER A 91 3.77 1.31 -8.69
CA SER A 91 2.35 1.18 -8.37
C SER A 91 1.63 0.49 -9.51
N GLY A 92 0.77 -0.47 -9.19
CA GLY A 92 -0.18 -1.07 -10.13
C GLY A 92 -1.42 -0.21 -10.33
N GLU A 93 -1.83 0.48 -9.29
CA GLU A 93 -3.05 1.29 -9.29
C GLU A 93 -2.97 2.46 -8.30
N GLN A 94 -3.53 3.60 -8.69
CA GLN A 94 -3.79 4.72 -7.78
C GLN A 94 -5.31 4.91 -7.66
N ARG A 95 -5.82 4.91 -6.42
CA ARG A 95 -7.25 4.98 -6.14
C ARG A 95 -7.51 5.68 -4.80
N THR A 96 -8.67 6.29 -4.64
CA THR A 96 -9.10 6.85 -3.34
C THR A 96 -9.62 5.78 -2.38
N TRP A 97 -9.59 6.06 -1.07
CA TRP A 97 -10.23 5.18 -0.07
C TRP A 97 -11.73 4.99 -0.32
N LYS A 98 -12.43 6.02 -0.79
CA LYS A 98 -13.86 5.95 -1.15
C LYS A 98 -14.09 4.96 -2.28
N GLN A 99 -13.33 5.06 -3.36
CA GLN A 99 -13.43 4.13 -4.49
C GLN A 99 -13.02 2.70 -4.10
N LEU A 100 -12.09 2.51 -3.16
CA LEU A 100 -11.77 1.18 -2.63
C LEU A 100 -12.94 0.60 -1.84
N GLY A 101 -13.55 1.39 -0.94
CA GLY A 101 -14.73 0.97 -0.19
C GLY A 101 -15.91 0.60 -1.10
N GLU A 102 -16.20 1.44 -2.10
CA GLU A 102 -17.23 1.17 -3.12
C GLU A 102 -16.96 -0.14 -3.85
N PHE A 103 -15.72 -0.36 -4.29
CA PHE A 103 -15.32 -1.60 -4.96
C PHE A 103 -15.49 -2.85 -4.08
N ILE A 104 -15.16 -2.76 -2.79
CA ILE A 104 -15.32 -3.87 -1.83
C ILE A 104 -16.82 -4.17 -1.64
N THR A 105 -17.63 -3.16 -1.36
CA THR A 105 -19.08 -3.32 -1.14
C THR A 105 -19.83 -3.79 -2.38
N ALA A 106 -19.36 -3.44 -3.58
CA ALA A 106 -19.94 -3.91 -4.82
C ALA A 106 -19.68 -5.40 -5.08
N ARG A 107 -18.54 -5.94 -4.59
CA ARG A 107 -18.19 -7.37 -4.72
C ARG A 107 -18.77 -8.23 -3.62
N ASP A 108 -18.91 -7.67 -2.42
CA ASP A 108 -19.45 -8.37 -1.26
C ASP A 108 -20.44 -7.43 -0.54
N PRO A 109 -21.75 -7.54 -0.87
CA PRO A 109 -22.79 -6.68 -0.31
C PRO A 109 -23.01 -6.83 1.20
N GLU A 110 -22.42 -7.84 1.85
CA GLU A 110 -22.44 -7.95 3.31
C GLU A 110 -21.59 -6.86 3.98
N TYR A 111 -20.65 -6.25 3.24
CA TYR A 111 -19.83 -5.18 3.79
C TYR A 111 -20.65 -3.92 4.08
N THR A 112 -20.47 -3.40 5.30
CA THR A 112 -20.91 -2.06 5.67
C THR A 112 -19.74 -1.09 5.68
N VAL A 113 -20.01 0.21 5.51
CA VAL A 113 -18.99 1.27 5.56
C VAL A 113 -19.18 2.09 6.82
N LYS A 114 -18.19 2.09 7.71
CA LYS A 114 -18.14 3.01 8.86
C LYS A 114 -17.23 4.18 8.55
N SER A 115 -17.62 5.38 8.94
CA SER A 115 -16.74 6.55 8.86
C SER A 115 -15.95 6.71 10.14
N LYS A 116 -14.63 6.90 10.04
CA LYS A 116 -13.77 7.29 11.16
C LYS A 116 -13.25 8.70 10.91
N SER A 117 -13.30 9.55 11.93
CA SER A 117 -12.80 10.93 11.85
C SER A 117 -11.34 11.02 12.29
N LEU A 118 -10.60 11.98 11.74
CA LEU A 118 -9.21 12.24 12.13
C LEU A 118 -9.10 12.51 13.64
N ALA A 119 -10.06 13.22 14.22
CA ALA A 119 -10.10 13.47 15.66
C ALA A 119 -10.22 12.17 16.47
N SER A 120 -10.92 11.16 15.95
CA SER A 120 -11.01 9.84 16.59
C SER A 120 -9.67 9.12 16.57
N SER A 121 -8.99 9.09 15.42
CA SER A 121 -7.67 8.46 15.29
C SER A 121 -6.61 9.17 16.12
N ILE A 122 -6.63 10.51 16.20
CA ILE A 122 -5.75 11.27 17.10
C ILE A 122 -6.01 10.93 18.57
N ARG A 123 -7.28 10.87 18.99
CA ARG A 123 -7.61 10.47 20.36
C ARG A 123 -7.10 9.06 20.68
N GLN A 124 -7.28 8.12 19.77
CA GLN A 124 -6.75 6.75 19.91
C GLN A 124 -5.22 6.75 20.04
N TYR A 125 -4.51 7.51 19.18
CA TYR A 125 -3.06 7.65 19.24
C TYR A 125 -2.57 8.25 20.58
N VAL A 126 -3.25 9.28 21.07
CA VAL A 126 -2.90 9.96 22.33
C VAL A 126 -3.21 9.10 23.56
N ALA A 127 -4.29 8.33 23.52
CA ALA A 127 -4.70 7.46 24.62
C ALA A 127 -3.67 6.35 24.90
N ARG A 128 -2.96 5.88 23.86
CA ARG A 128 -1.88 4.86 23.97
C ARG A 128 -2.28 3.62 24.77
N GLU A 129 -3.52 3.16 24.58
CA GLU A 129 -4.08 2.04 25.33
C GLU A 129 -3.31 0.73 25.12
N SER A 130 -2.73 0.55 23.93
CA SER A 130 -1.81 -0.53 23.60
C SER A 130 -0.92 -0.16 22.41
N GLU A 131 0.15 -0.91 22.20
CA GLU A 131 1.03 -0.76 21.02
C GLU A 131 0.24 -0.99 19.72
N ALA A 132 -0.61 -2.03 19.68
CA ALA A 132 -1.45 -2.32 18.52
C ALA A 132 -2.43 -1.18 18.23
N SER A 133 -3.12 -0.66 19.25
CA SER A 133 -4.04 0.47 19.12
C SER A 133 -3.33 1.75 18.67
N THR A 134 -2.15 2.02 19.22
CA THR A 134 -1.31 3.17 18.84
C THR A 134 -0.85 3.06 17.39
N THR A 135 -0.45 1.86 16.97
CA THR A 135 0.00 1.58 15.60
C THR A 135 -1.16 1.74 14.62
N ALA A 136 -2.33 1.13 14.89
CA ALA A 136 -3.53 1.32 14.07
C ALA A 136 -3.87 2.80 13.90
N ALA A 137 -3.81 3.60 14.98
CA ALA A 137 -4.04 5.03 14.90
C ALA A 137 -3.04 5.78 13.99
N ILE A 138 -1.76 5.36 13.96
CA ILE A 138 -0.76 5.93 13.03
C ILE A 138 -1.16 5.64 11.58
N PHE A 139 -1.53 4.40 11.26
CA PHE A 139 -1.97 4.01 9.91
C PHE A 139 -3.23 4.76 9.48
N GLU A 140 -4.17 4.97 10.40
CA GLU A 140 -5.37 5.76 10.14
C GLU A 140 -5.05 7.23 9.90
N ILE A 141 -4.13 7.82 10.68
CA ILE A 141 -3.67 9.21 10.46
C ILE A 141 -3.03 9.34 9.07
N TRP A 142 -2.24 8.35 8.63
CA TRP A 142 -1.76 8.30 7.25
C TRP A 142 -2.91 8.21 6.24
N GLY A 143 -3.89 7.35 6.51
CA GLY A 143 -5.11 7.21 5.70
C GLY A 143 -5.93 8.50 5.57
N HIS A 144 -5.90 9.35 6.59
CA HIS A 144 -6.52 10.68 6.59
C HIS A 144 -5.74 11.75 5.80
N SER A 145 -4.51 11.45 5.38
CA SER A 145 -3.60 12.39 4.74
C SER A 145 -3.26 11.98 3.31
N GLU A 146 -2.48 12.81 2.62
CA GLU A 146 -1.92 12.51 1.29
C GLU A 146 -0.57 11.77 1.39
N SER A 147 -0.16 11.28 2.56
CA SER A 147 1.14 10.62 2.75
C SER A 147 1.28 9.29 1.98
N LEU A 148 0.18 8.77 1.43
CA LEU A 148 0.11 7.49 0.73
C LEU A 148 -0.01 7.64 -0.79
N THR A 149 -0.03 8.87 -1.31
CA THR A 149 -0.01 9.14 -2.74
C THR A 149 1.42 9.33 -3.24
N PHE A 150 1.70 8.78 -4.41
CA PHE A 150 2.89 9.04 -5.18
C PHE A 150 2.57 9.97 -6.35
N PRO A 151 3.50 10.85 -6.75
CA PRO A 151 3.37 11.60 -8.00
C PRO A 151 3.27 10.62 -9.17
N TRP A 152 2.09 10.57 -9.81
CA TRP A 152 1.79 9.54 -10.80
C TRP A 152 2.71 9.64 -12.01
N GLU A 153 3.08 10.86 -12.43
CA GLU A 153 4.05 11.03 -13.50
C GLU A 153 5.42 10.43 -13.16
N LYS A 154 5.82 10.42 -11.89
CA LYS A 154 7.08 9.80 -11.46
C LYS A 154 6.99 8.28 -11.48
N VAL A 155 5.85 7.71 -11.09
CA VAL A 155 5.58 6.27 -11.24
C VAL A 155 5.67 5.85 -12.71
N GLN A 156 5.06 6.61 -13.62
CA GLN A 156 5.11 6.30 -15.06
C GLN A 156 6.53 6.41 -15.62
N ARG A 157 7.27 7.46 -15.28
CA ARG A 157 8.69 7.59 -15.69
C ARG A 157 9.55 6.43 -15.21
N HIS A 158 9.39 5.97 -13.96
CA HIS A 158 10.13 4.80 -13.49
C HIS A 158 9.68 3.51 -14.16
N ARG A 159 8.40 3.37 -14.47
CA ARG A 159 7.89 2.23 -15.25
C ARG A 159 8.55 2.17 -16.62
N GLU A 160 8.64 3.31 -17.31
CA GLU A 160 9.31 3.43 -18.61
C GLU A 160 10.83 3.25 -18.53
N LYS A 161 11.47 3.74 -17.48
CA LYS A 161 12.94 3.66 -17.32
C LYS A 161 13.39 2.26 -16.91
N PHE A 162 12.77 1.68 -15.87
CA PHE A 162 13.29 0.49 -15.20
C PHE A 162 12.46 -0.77 -15.42
N PHE A 163 11.17 -0.64 -15.73
CA PHE A 163 10.21 -1.75 -15.63
C PHE A 163 9.45 -2.01 -16.93
N GLN A 164 10.06 -1.74 -18.09
CA GLN A 164 9.46 -2.03 -19.38
C GLN A 164 9.11 -3.52 -19.50
N GLY A 165 7.90 -3.81 -19.98
CA GLY A 165 7.39 -5.18 -20.08
C GLY A 165 6.91 -5.80 -18.76
N LEU A 166 7.13 -5.15 -17.61
CA LEU A 166 6.63 -5.62 -16.33
C LEU A 166 5.18 -5.16 -16.11
N LYS A 167 4.25 -6.11 -16.05
CA LYS A 167 2.86 -5.84 -15.64
C LYS A 167 2.77 -5.73 -14.11
N PHE A 168 2.32 -4.58 -13.64
CA PHE A 168 1.85 -4.37 -12.26
C PHE A 168 0.34 -4.56 -12.22
N ARG A 169 -0.14 -5.50 -11.41
CA ARG A 169 -1.57 -5.83 -11.34
C ARG A 169 -2.35 -4.76 -10.59
N THR A 170 -3.57 -4.54 -11.06
CA THR A 170 -4.58 -3.71 -10.39
C THR A 170 -5.26 -4.48 -9.27
N ILE A 171 -5.98 -3.78 -8.38
CA ILE A 171 -6.77 -4.40 -7.32
C ILE A 171 -7.86 -5.33 -7.91
N ALA A 172 -8.44 -4.98 -9.05
CA ALA A 172 -9.45 -5.80 -9.71
C ALA A 172 -8.88 -7.15 -10.16
N GLU A 173 -7.77 -7.12 -10.91
CA GLU A 173 -7.09 -8.34 -11.38
C GLU A 173 -6.67 -9.24 -10.24
N LEU A 174 -6.14 -8.63 -9.18
CA LEU A 174 -5.82 -9.29 -7.93
C LEU A 174 -7.05 -10.04 -7.37
N VAL A 175 -8.14 -9.34 -7.08
CA VAL A 175 -9.38 -9.95 -6.56
C VAL A 175 -9.91 -11.07 -7.45
N ASP A 176 -9.85 -10.90 -8.77
CA ASP A 176 -10.33 -11.90 -9.72
C ASP A 176 -9.42 -13.16 -9.73
N GLU A 177 -8.09 -12.99 -9.60
CA GLU A 177 -7.13 -14.10 -9.43
C GLU A 177 -7.42 -14.92 -8.17
N ALA A 178 -7.65 -14.26 -7.03
CA ALA A 178 -7.94 -14.95 -5.77
C ALA A 178 -9.31 -15.66 -5.78
N ALA A 179 -10.30 -15.12 -6.49
CA ALA A 179 -11.60 -15.74 -6.67
C ALA A 179 -11.53 -17.00 -7.56
N ALA A 180 -10.68 -16.98 -8.59
CA ALA A 180 -10.48 -18.11 -9.50
C ALA A 180 -9.75 -19.29 -8.83
N ALA A 181 -8.93 -19.03 -7.80
CA ALA A 181 -8.09 -20.03 -7.16
C ALA A 181 -8.20 -20.02 -5.62
N PRO A 182 -9.41 -20.30 -5.06
CA PRO A 182 -9.71 -20.00 -3.67
C PRO A 182 -8.97 -20.87 -2.63
N ALA A 183 -8.45 -22.01 -3.06
CA ALA A 183 -7.69 -22.96 -2.24
C ALA A 183 -6.17 -22.84 -2.40
N SER A 184 -5.69 -21.91 -3.22
CA SER A 184 -4.26 -21.67 -3.45
C SER A 184 -3.86 -20.26 -3.07
N PHE A 185 -2.58 -20.08 -2.75
CA PHE A 185 -2.00 -18.76 -2.63
C PHE A 185 -1.81 -18.19 -4.05
N PRO A 186 -2.57 -17.15 -4.43
CA PRO A 186 -2.53 -16.60 -5.79
C PRO A 186 -1.15 -16.14 -6.12
#